data_AF-A0A1J9P4Y2-F1
#
_entry.id   AF-A0A1J9P4Y2-F1
#
_cell.length_a   1.000
_cell.length_b   1.000
_cell.length_c   1.000
_cell.angle_alpha   90.00
_cell.angle_beta   90.00
_cell.angle_gamma   90.00
#
_symmetry.space_group_name_H-M   'P 1'
#
loop_
_entity.id
_entity.type
_entity.pdbx_description
1 polymer ?
#
loop_
_entity_poly.entity_id
_entity_poly.type
_entity_poly.pdbx_seq_one_letter_code
_entity_poly.pdbx_strand_id
1 'polypeptide(L)'
;MPPLEEAACKAAIKARQYVRTSSHDIYPWLHIRKCEDVIEEVISAWLQDRTNLDRVTEQTRLRFEENPLNNVAEKYAIVWTQNWGKVERPFPGKHIVIIALDHLGADNGLPFSKDKDGNTVTHLNCGEFLVVSGDDTMILGNKGGGISLFIILNLSEHEA
;
A
#
# COMPACT_ATOMS: atom_id res chain seq x y z
N MET A 1 -11.14 -3.30 17.78
CA MET A 1 -10.36 -3.23 16.54
C MET A 1 -11.34 -3.18 15.38
N PRO A 2 -11.25 -2.19 14.50
CA PRO A 2 -11.97 -2.19 13.23
C PRO A 2 -11.60 -3.44 12.40
N PRO A 3 -12.48 -3.93 11.50
CA PRO A 3 -12.25 -5.15 10.73
C PRO A 3 -10.93 -5.15 9.93
N LEU A 4 -10.52 -3.99 9.42
CA LEU A 4 -9.28 -3.83 8.65
C LEU A 4 -8.01 -4.00 9.50
N GLU A 5 -7.97 -3.43 10.70
CA GLU A 5 -6.85 -3.55 11.64
C GLU A 5 -6.64 -5.03 12.00
N GLU A 6 -7.73 -5.75 12.30
CA GLU A 6 -7.65 -7.18 12.62
C GLU A 6 -7.13 -8.02 11.45
N ALA A 7 -7.68 -7.80 10.25
CA ALA A 7 -7.25 -8.50 9.04
C ALA A 7 -5.77 -8.23 8.74
N ALA A 8 -5.35 -6.97 8.80
CA ALA A 8 -3.97 -6.55 8.54
C ALA A 8 -2.97 -7.22 9.51
N CYS A 9 -3.30 -7.26 10.80
CA CYS A 9 -2.40 -7.79 11.82
C CYS A 9 -2.26 -9.30 11.72
N LYS A 10 -3.36 -10.02 11.44
CA LYS A 10 -3.31 -11.46 11.12
C LYS A 10 -2.50 -11.71 9.85
N ALA A 11 -2.67 -10.87 8.84
CA ALA A 11 -1.94 -10.97 7.59
C ALA A 11 -0.42 -10.80 7.79
N ALA A 12 0.03 -9.86 8.63
CA ALA A 12 1.45 -9.71 8.94
C ALA A 12 2.06 -10.95 9.60
N ILE A 13 1.37 -11.59 10.54
CA ILE A 13 1.87 -12.81 11.20
C ILE A 13 2.10 -13.92 10.16
N LYS A 14 1.14 -14.13 9.26
CA LYS A 14 1.25 -15.12 8.19
C LYS A 14 2.32 -14.73 7.17
N ALA A 15 2.34 -13.47 6.71
CA ALA A 15 3.30 -12.96 5.73
C ALA A 15 4.76 -13.06 6.21
N ARG A 16 5.02 -12.94 7.53
CA ARG A 16 6.35 -13.15 8.12
C ARG A 16 6.87 -14.57 7.97
N GLN A 17 5.98 -15.57 7.87
CA GLN A 17 6.36 -16.98 7.73
C GLN A 17 6.91 -17.29 6.33
N TYR A 18 6.53 -16.51 5.32
CA TYR A 18 7.06 -16.63 3.98
C TYR A 18 8.47 -16.06 3.93
N VAL A 19 9.45 -16.83 3.43
CA VAL A 19 10.85 -16.39 3.27
C VAL A 19 10.93 -15.20 2.30
N ARG A 20 11.92 -14.31 2.47
CA ARG A 20 12.14 -13.19 1.55
C ARG A 20 12.42 -13.76 0.17
N THR A 21 11.46 -13.61 -0.74
CA THR A 21 11.68 -13.96 -2.13
C THR A 21 12.33 -12.80 -2.87
N SER A 22 12.93 -13.15 -4.01
CA SER A 22 13.57 -12.24 -4.96
C SER A 22 12.73 -11.00 -5.27
N SER A 23 13.39 -9.93 -5.69
CA SER A 23 12.72 -8.74 -6.18
C SER A 23 11.77 -9.08 -7.34
N HIS A 24 10.70 -8.29 -7.50
CA HIS A 24 9.78 -8.44 -8.63
C HIS A 24 10.52 -8.27 -9.97
N ASP A 25 10.15 -9.07 -10.96
CA ASP A 25 10.84 -9.11 -12.26
C ASP A 25 10.73 -7.77 -13.02
N ILE A 26 9.59 -7.08 -12.87
CA ILE A 26 9.33 -5.78 -13.51
C ILE A 26 9.72 -4.60 -12.60
N TYR A 27 9.65 -4.81 -11.28
CA TYR A 27 9.88 -3.76 -10.29
C TYR A 27 10.99 -4.20 -9.32
N PRO A 28 12.28 -4.06 -9.69
CA PRO A 28 13.39 -4.62 -8.90
C PRO A 28 13.51 -4.09 -7.47
N TRP A 29 12.85 -2.96 -7.17
CA TRP A 29 12.79 -2.37 -5.83
C TRP A 29 11.73 -3.01 -4.93
N LEU A 30 10.75 -3.73 -5.50
CA LEU A 30 9.68 -4.42 -4.75
C LEU A 30 10.13 -5.83 -4.34
N HIS A 31 10.19 -6.07 -3.03
CA HIS A 31 10.51 -7.40 -2.46
C HIS A 31 9.22 -8.06 -1.97
N ILE A 32 8.64 -8.88 -2.82
CA ILE A 32 7.31 -9.46 -2.60
C ILE A 32 7.40 -10.65 -1.65
N ARG A 33 6.40 -10.81 -0.79
CA ARG A 33 6.08 -12.04 -0.08
C ARG A 33 4.98 -12.74 -0.89
N LYS A 34 5.28 -13.92 -1.45
CA LYS A 34 4.31 -14.73 -2.21
C LYS A 34 3.23 -15.32 -1.27
N CYS A 35 2.37 -14.46 -0.76
CA CYS A 35 1.33 -14.78 0.22
C CYS A 35 0.00 -14.13 -0.19
N GLU A 36 -0.38 -14.32 -1.45
CA GLU A 36 -1.56 -13.73 -2.07
C GLU A 36 -2.85 -14.12 -1.32
N ASP A 37 -2.94 -15.37 -0.87
CA ASP A 37 -4.04 -15.90 -0.06
C ASP A 37 -4.26 -15.14 1.25
N VAL A 38 -3.17 -14.65 1.85
CA VAL A 38 -3.18 -13.94 3.13
C VAL A 38 -3.72 -12.51 2.98
N ILE A 39 -3.48 -11.87 1.84
CA ILE A 39 -3.82 -10.46 1.62
C ILE A 39 -5.23 -10.24 1.07
N GLU A 40 -5.90 -11.27 0.55
CA GLU A 40 -7.27 -11.13 0.04
C GLU A 40 -8.27 -10.66 1.10
N GLU A 41 -8.13 -11.14 2.35
CA GLU A 41 -8.97 -10.73 3.47
C GLU A 41 -8.80 -9.23 3.79
N VAL A 42 -7.57 -8.73 3.71
CA VAL A 42 -7.24 -7.32 3.96
C VAL A 42 -7.84 -6.43 2.87
N ILE A 43 -7.70 -6.84 1.60
CA ILE A 43 -8.23 -6.09 0.46
C ILE A 43 -9.75 -6.05 0.51
N SER A 44 -10.38 -7.20 0.79
CA SER A 44 -11.84 -7.29 0.90
C SER A 44 -12.35 -6.39 2.03
N ALA A 45 -11.71 -6.42 3.20
CA ALA A 45 -12.05 -5.54 4.31
C ALA A 45 -11.86 -4.06 3.97
N TRP A 46 -10.77 -3.71 3.25
CA TRP A 46 -10.48 -2.33 2.85
C TRP A 46 -11.49 -1.79 1.83
N LEU A 47 -11.83 -2.57 0.79
CA LEU A 47 -12.75 -2.18 -0.28
C LEU A 47 -14.22 -2.10 0.18
N GLN A 48 -14.59 -2.83 1.23
CA GLN A 48 -15.97 -2.80 1.77
C GLN A 48 -16.24 -1.59 2.67
N ASP A 49 -15.19 -0.90 3.15
CA ASP A 49 -15.32 0.28 3.99
C ASP A 49 -15.39 1.54 3.13
N ARG A 50 -16.61 2.10 3.03
CA ARG A 50 -16.87 3.33 2.27
C ARG A 50 -15.99 4.51 2.71
N THR A 51 -15.65 4.59 4.00
CA THR A 51 -14.78 5.66 4.53
C THR A 51 -13.40 5.64 3.87
N ASN A 52 -12.89 4.44 3.58
CA ASN A 52 -11.60 4.28 2.91
C ASN A 52 -11.67 4.73 1.44
N LEU A 53 -12.74 4.32 0.75
CA LEU A 53 -12.97 4.70 -0.65
C LEU A 53 -13.20 6.21 -0.79
N ASP A 54 -13.96 6.81 0.11
CA ASP A 54 -14.22 8.25 0.15
C ASP A 54 -12.91 9.01 0.40
N ARG A 55 -12.07 8.54 1.34
CA ARG A 55 -10.76 9.16 1.60
C ARG A 55 -9.84 9.10 0.38
N VAL A 56 -9.81 8.00 -0.37
CA VAL A 56 -9.03 7.90 -1.62
C VAL A 56 -9.62 8.83 -2.69
N THR A 57 -10.95 8.91 -2.79
CA THR A 57 -11.64 9.79 -3.72
C THR A 57 -11.36 11.26 -3.41
N GLU A 58 -11.39 11.67 -2.14
CA GLU A 58 -11.02 13.02 -1.71
C GLU A 58 -9.58 13.38 -2.08
N GLN A 59 -8.64 12.45 -1.86
CA GLN A 59 -7.23 12.70 -2.07
C GLN A 59 -6.84 12.72 -3.56
N THR A 60 -7.45 11.85 -4.36
CA THR A 60 -7.12 11.69 -5.79
C THR A 60 -8.03 12.49 -6.71
N ARG A 61 -9.22 12.87 -6.23
CA ARG A 61 -10.35 13.43 -7.02
C ARG A 61 -10.90 12.48 -8.09
N LEU A 62 -10.52 11.21 -8.04
CA LEU A 62 -10.99 10.16 -8.96
C LEU A 62 -11.94 9.22 -8.22
N ARG A 63 -12.86 8.61 -8.96
CA ARG A 63 -13.90 7.74 -8.38
C ARG A 63 -13.60 6.28 -8.63
N PHE A 64 -14.08 5.44 -7.72
CA PHE A 64 -14.18 4.00 -7.94
C PHE A 64 -15.35 3.68 -8.89
N GLU A 65 -15.24 2.56 -9.59
CA GLU A 65 -16.34 1.92 -10.27
C GLU A 65 -17.40 1.42 -9.27
N GLU A 66 -18.58 1.05 -9.78
CA GLU A 66 -19.66 0.46 -8.96
C GLU A 66 -19.17 -0.75 -8.16
N ASN A 67 -18.29 -1.56 -8.75
CA ASN A 67 -17.52 -2.57 -8.05
C ASN A 67 -16.07 -2.10 -7.87
N PRO A 68 -15.66 -1.64 -6.67
CA PRO A 68 -14.31 -1.13 -6.40
C PRO A 68 -13.18 -2.11 -6.70
N LEU A 69 -13.47 -3.42 -6.73
CA LEU A 69 -12.49 -4.44 -7.09
C LEU A 69 -11.99 -4.28 -8.52
N ASN A 70 -12.81 -3.77 -9.43
CA ASN A 70 -12.43 -3.56 -10.83
C ASN A 70 -11.32 -2.50 -10.97
N ASN A 71 -11.18 -1.60 -10.00
CA ASN A 71 -10.11 -0.62 -9.99
C ASN A 71 -8.78 -1.18 -9.48
N VAL A 72 -8.75 -2.37 -8.88
CA VAL A 72 -7.51 -3.01 -8.40
C VAL A 72 -6.77 -3.64 -9.57
N ALA A 73 -5.74 -2.95 -10.06
CA ALA A 73 -4.92 -3.43 -11.17
C ALA A 73 -3.92 -4.50 -10.73
N GLU A 74 -3.21 -4.26 -9.64
CA GLU A 74 -2.16 -5.13 -9.10
C GLU A 74 -2.19 -5.09 -7.56
N LYS A 75 -1.72 -6.14 -6.91
CA LYS A 75 -1.63 -6.22 -5.44
C LYS A 75 -0.39 -6.98 -5.01
N TYR A 76 0.31 -6.45 -4.01
CA TYR A 76 1.57 -7.03 -3.54
C TYR A 76 1.70 -6.94 -2.03
N ALA A 77 1.88 -8.07 -1.35
CA ALA A 77 2.46 -8.07 -0.03
C ALA A 77 3.96 -7.82 -0.16
N ILE A 78 4.48 -6.75 0.43
CA ILE A 78 5.88 -6.38 0.31
C ILE A 78 6.54 -6.35 1.67
N VAL A 79 7.83 -6.67 1.69
CA VAL A 79 8.68 -6.40 2.83
C VAL A 79 9.64 -5.28 2.47
N TRP A 80 9.68 -4.25 3.30
CA TRP A 80 10.66 -3.19 3.13
C TRP A 80 12.06 -3.73 3.39
N THR A 81 12.98 -3.46 2.47
CA THR A 81 14.39 -3.83 2.59
C THR A 81 15.21 -2.62 3.03
N GLN A 82 16.50 -2.82 3.29
CA GLN A 82 17.41 -1.71 3.57
C GLN A 82 17.83 -0.96 2.29
N ASN A 83 17.12 -1.18 1.18
CA ASN A 83 17.33 -0.47 -0.06
C ASN A 83 16.81 0.95 0.09
N TRP A 84 17.72 1.90 0.01
CA TRP A 84 17.45 3.33 0.06
C TRP A 84 17.59 3.94 -1.33
N GLY A 85 16.97 5.11 -1.52
CA GLY A 85 17.09 5.86 -2.76
C GLY A 85 15.77 6.42 -3.25
N LYS A 86 15.73 6.73 -4.53
CA LYS A 86 14.56 7.28 -5.22
C LYS A 86 14.03 6.27 -6.22
N VAL A 87 12.73 6.04 -6.19
CA VAL A 87 12.01 5.30 -7.23
C VAL A 87 11.22 6.32 -8.01
N GLU A 88 11.67 6.63 -9.23
CA GLU A 88 10.97 7.55 -10.12
C GLU A 88 9.77 6.83 -10.73
N ARG A 89 8.58 7.45 -10.60
CA ARG A 89 7.32 6.95 -11.16
C ARG A 89 7.11 5.45 -10.89
N PRO A 90 6.99 5.02 -9.63
CA PRO A 90 6.93 3.60 -9.26
C PRO A 90 5.81 2.84 -9.97
N PHE A 91 4.69 3.50 -10.28
CA PHE A 91 3.55 2.94 -11.03
C PHE A 91 2.91 4.03 -11.91
N PRO A 92 3.47 4.33 -13.09
CA PRO A 92 3.04 5.48 -13.91
C PRO A 92 1.54 5.45 -14.25
N GLY A 93 0.86 6.58 -14.08
CA GLY A 93 -0.57 6.74 -14.35
C GLY A 93 -1.51 6.02 -13.37
N LYS A 94 -0.99 5.44 -12.28
CA LYS A 94 -1.76 4.70 -11.27
C LYS A 94 -1.61 5.33 -9.89
N HIS A 95 -2.44 4.90 -8.95
CA HIS A 95 -2.31 5.26 -7.54
C HIS A 95 -1.92 4.03 -6.72
N ILE A 96 -1.17 4.24 -5.65
CA ILE A 96 -0.74 3.17 -4.75
C ILE A 96 -1.37 3.43 -3.39
N VAL A 97 -2.16 2.49 -2.91
CA VAL A 97 -2.58 2.43 -1.51
C VAL A 97 -1.57 1.56 -0.78
N ILE A 98 -0.85 2.15 0.18
CA ILE A 98 0.08 1.45 1.04
C ILE A 98 -0.61 1.21 2.38
N ILE A 99 -1.09 -0.01 2.59
CA ILE A 99 -1.68 -0.45 3.86
C ILE A 99 -0.59 -1.06 4.72
N ALA A 100 -0.47 -0.58 5.96
CA ALA A 100 0.40 -1.18 6.96
C ALA A 100 -0.18 -2.52 7.42
N LEU A 101 0.51 -3.63 7.15
CA LEU A 101 0.16 -4.92 7.73
C LEU A 101 0.75 -5.06 9.14
N ASP A 102 1.86 -4.36 9.37
CA ASP A 102 2.57 -4.26 10.65
C ASP A 102 2.83 -2.77 10.95
N HIS A 103 3.34 -2.45 12.14
CA HIS A 103 3.78 -1.09 12.42
C HIS A 103 4.86 -0.65 11.41
N LEU A 104 4.55 0.39 10.64
CA LEU A 104 5.48 1.03 9.72
C LEU A 104 5.92 2.36 10.30
N GLY A 105 7.21 2.60 10.33
CA GLY A 105 7.79 3.89 10.70
C GLY A 105 8.98 4.21 9.81
N ALA A 106 9.59 5.37 10.05
CA ALA A 106 10.84 5.77 9.38
C ALA A 106 11.98 4.74 9.59
N ASP A 107 11.91 3.95 10.65
CA ASP A 107 12.87 2.90 11.01
C ASP A 107 12.47 1.49 10.51
N ASN A 108 11.30 1.34 9.88
CA ASN A 108 10.80 0.03 9.47
C ASN A 108 10.23 0.00 8.04
N GLY A 109 10.53 1.03 7.23
CA GLY A 109 10.29 1.01 5.79
C GLY A 109 9.16 1.90 5.29
N LEU A 110 8.58 2.76 6.13
CA LEU A 110 7.64 3.76 5.63
C LEU A 110 8.37 4.72 4.66
N PRO A 111 7.93 4.87 3.39
CA PRO A 111 8.53 5.84 2.48
C PRO A 111 8.25 7.26 2.96
N PHE A 112 9.18 8.18 2.72
CA PHE A 112 8.97 9.58 3.08
C PHE A 112 7.80 10.14 2.27
N SER A 113 6.69 10.38 2.95
CA SER A 113 5.43 10.77 2.35
C SER A 113 4.81 11.89 3.16
N LYS A 114 3.99 12.70 2.49
CA LYS A 114 3.17 13.72 3.15
C LYS A 114 1.71 13.30 3.09
N ASP A 115 0.94 13.66 4.11
CA ASP A 115 -0.51 13.55 4.08
C ASP A 115 -1.13 14.65 3.21
N LYS A 116 -2.47 14.66 3.11
CA LYS A 116 -3.23 15.63 2.32
C LYS A 116 -3.04 17.09 2.76
N ASP A 117 -2.65 17.30 4.02
CA ASP A 117 -2.40 18.62 4.61
C ASP A 117 -0.92 19.03 4.51
N GLY A 118 -0.08 18.19 3.89
CA GLY A 118 1.34 18.43 3.69
C GLY A 118 2.22 18.08 4.89
N ASN A 119 1.66 17.45 5.93
CA ASN A 119 2.42 16.99 7.09
C ASN A 119 3.16 15.70 6.77
N THR A 120 4.33 15.51 7.38
CA THR A 120 5.10 14.28 7.19
C THR A 120 4.41 13.12 7.91
N VAL A 121 4.13 12.04 7.18
CA VAL A 121 3.65 10.80 7.79
C VAL A 121 4.85 10.10 8.42
N THR A 122 4.85 9.99 9.75
CA THR A 122 5.98 9.44 10.52
C THR A 122 5.83 7.95 10.82
N HIS A 123 4.59 7.49 10.91
CA HIS A 123 4.25 6.09 11.14
C HIS A 123 2.87 5.75 10.58
N LEU A 124 2.63 4.46 10.38
CA LEU A 124 1.32 3.87 10.17
C LEU A 124 1.19 2.67 11.12
N ASN A 125 0.10 2.63 11.87
CA ASN A 125 -0.30 1.45 12.62
C ASN A 125 -0.94 0.41 11.70
N CYS A 126 -1.05 -0.80 12.20
CA CYS A 126 -1.70 -1.90 11.50
C CYS A 126 -3.10 -1.51 10.98
N GLY A 127 -3.37 -1.74 9.70
CA GLY A 127 -4.62 -1.36 9.03
C GLY A 127 -4.73 0.11 8.64
N GLU A 128 -3.85 0.99 9.12
CA GLU A 128 -3.75 2.34 8.59
C GLU A 128 -3.12 2.32 7.20
N PHE A 129 -3.46 3.32 6.39
CA PHE A 129 -2.96 3.42 5.04
C PHE A 129 -2.67 4.86 4.64
N LEU A 130 -1.86 4.97 3.61
CA LEU A 130 -1.63 6.20 2.87
C LEU A 130 -1.83 5.94 1.37
N VAL A 131 -2.16 7.00 0.64
CA VAL A 131 -2.29 6.97 -0.82
C VAL A 131 -1.15 7.80 -1.40
N VAL A 132 -0.44 7.25 -2.39
CA VAL A 132 0.56 7.98 -3.17
C VAL A 132 0.25 7.89 -4.65
N SER A 133 0.62 8.94 -5.38
CA SER A 133 0.65 8.87 -6.84
C SER A 133 1.78 7.95 -7.28
N GLY A 134 1.49 7.08 -8.23
CA GLY A 134 2.50 6.26 -8.88
C GLY A 134 3.33 7.03 -9.92
N ASP A 135 2.98 8.29 -10.22
CA ASP A 135 3.79 9.22 -11.02
C ASP A 135 4.78 10.04 -10.18
N ASP A 136 4.60 10.10 -8.86
CA ASP A 136 5.51 10.84 -7.99
C ASP A 136 6.77 10.03 -7.67
N THR A 137 7.87 10.73 -7.40
CA THR A 137 9.08 10.05 -6.91
C THR A 137 8.87 9.55 -5.50
N MET A 138 8.95 8.25 -5.28
CA MET A 138 8.94 7.65 -3.94
C MET A 138 10.35 7.67 -3.36
N ILE A 139 10.49 8.22 -2.16
CA ILE A 139 11.78 8.27 -1.45
C ILE A 139 11.81 7.16 -0.40
N LEU A 140 12.69 6.19 -0.62
CA LEU A 140 12.85 5.02 0.25
C LEU A 140 13.76 5.36 1.44
N GLY A 141 13.33 4.97 2.64
CA GLY A 141 14.16 5.00 3.84
C GLY A 141 15.32 3.99 3.77
N ASN A 142 16.34 4.19 4.61
CA ASN A 142 17.48 3.28 4.73
C ASN A 142 17.29 2.17 5.77
N LYS A 143 16.06 2.00 6.24
CA LYS A 143 15.65 0.98 7.20
C LYS A 143 14.51 0.15 6.61
N GLY A 144 14.31 -1.05 7.13
CA GLY A 144 13.30 -1.97 6.64
C GLY A 144 13.08 -3.13 7.60
N GLY A 145 12.17 -4.02 7.24
CA GLY A 145 11.67 -5.10 8.09
C GLY A 145 10.15 -5.11 8.16
N GLY A 146 9.53 -3.94 7.97
CA GLY A 146 8.09 -3.77 7.98
C GLY A 146 7.45 -4.42 6.77
N ILE A 147 6.18 -4.79 6.94
CA ILE A 147 5.39 -5.43 5.92
C ILE A 147 4.21 -4.53 5.59
N SER A 148 4.02 -4.27 4.31
CA SER A 148 2.88 -3.52 3.81
C SER A 148 2.21 -4.25 2.66
N LEU A 149 0.94 -3.99 2.47
CA LEU A 149 0.19 -4.37 1.29
C LEU A 149 0.11 -3.16 0.37
N PHE A 150 0.57 -3.34 -0.86
CA PHE A 150 0.38 -2.39 -1.95
C PHE A 150 -0.86 -2.82 -2.72
N ILE A 151 -1.83 -1.91 -2.85
CA ILE A 151 -2.95 -2.04 -3.76
C ILE A 151 -2.75 -0.98 -4.84
N ILE A 152 -2.52 -1.42 -6.07
CA ILE A 152 -2.31 -0.54 -7.21
C ILE A 152 -3.67 -0.29 -7.85
N LEU A 153 -4.10 0.96 -7.84
CA LEU A 153 -5.40 1.39 -8.35
C LEU A 153 -5.27 2.03 -9.73
N ASN A 154 -6.11 1.56 -10.65
CA ASN A 154 -6.40 2.22 -11.91
C ASN A 154 -7.73 2.94 -11.77
N LEU A 155 -7.67 4.24 -11.47
CA LEU A 155 -8.82 5.10 -11.28
C LEU A 155 -9.00 5.98 -12.53
N SER A 156 -10.24 6.21 -12.91
CA SER A 156 -10.60 7.05 -14.05
C SER A 156 -11.49 8.22 -13.63
N GLU A 157 -11.41 9.31 -14.37
CA GLU A 157 -12.45 10.33 -14.35
C GLU A 157 -13.71 9.72 -14.94
N HIS A 158 -14.76 9.53 -14.14
CA HIS A 158 -16.09 9.23 -14.67
C HIS A 158 -16.77 10.56 -14.98
N GLU A 159 -17.05 10.82 -16.26
CA GLU A 159 -17.99 11.87 -16.66
C GLU A 159 -19.35 11.59 -16.00
N ALA A 160 -19.88 12.63 -15.36
CA ALA A 160 -21.14 12.58 -14.60
C ALA A 160 -22.37 12.45 -15.50
#